data_AF-A0A7V5PY78-F1
#
_entry.id   AF-A0A7V5PY78-F1
#
_cell.length_a   1.000
_cell.length_b   1.000
_cell.length_c   1.000
_cell.angle_alpha   90.00
_cell.angle_beta   90.00
_cell.angle_gamma   90.00
#
_symmetry.space_group_name_H-M   'P 1'
#
loop_
_entity.id
_entity.type
_entity.pdbx_description
1 polymer ?
#
loop_
_entity_poly.entity_id
_entity_poly.type
_entity_poly.pdbx_seq_one_letter_code
_entity_poly.pdbx_strand_id
1 'polypeptide(L)'
;MWRRSSTPISSPMRFVAAPATNTRPMPDTTAPTTESSEANVDAVVIGAGMTGLMAAWTLTRLGKRVCVLESKSRPGGLVATTHRDGFLLEHGPCTILAKSPAFRRLLEYASQDLEIVTADPRAKARR
;
A
#
# COMPACT_ATOMS: atom_id res chain seq x y z
N MET A 1 31.99 13.42 -4.93
CA MET A 1 31.36 14.50 -4.14
C MET A 1 29.91 14.64 -4.62
N TRP A 2 28.96 13.95 -3.98
CA TRP A 2 27.55 13.95 -4.39
C TRP A 2 26.72 14.74 -3.37
N ARG A 3 26.05 15.81 -3.81
CA ARG A 3 25.19 16.65 -2.94
C ARG A 3 23.89 15.90 -2.64
N ARG A 4 23.52 15.82 -1.36
CA ARG A 4 22.17 15.44 -0.90
C ARG A 4 21.22 16.62 -1.15
N SER A 5 20.21 16.45 -1.97
CA SER A 5 19.04 17.34 -2.00
C SER A 5 17.96 16.76 -1.08
N SER A 6 17.96 17.25 0.16
CA SER A 6 16.87 17.04 1.11
C SER A 6 15.71 17.95 0.73
N THR A 7 14.74 17.43 -0.01
CA THR A 7 13.40 18.05 -0.12
C THR A 7 12.45 17.28 0.80
N PRO A 8 11.79 17.95 1.77
CA PRO A 8 10.78 17.32 2.59
C PRO A 8 9.53 17.02 1.74
N ILE A 9 8.98 15.81 1.88
CA ILE A 9 7.74 15.38 1.23
C ILE A 9 6.60 16.16 1.86
N SER A 10 6.08 17.16 1.16
CA SER A 10 5.05 18.08 1.67
C SER A 10 3.62 17.73 1.24
N SER A 11 3.36 16.54 0.70
CA SER A 11 2.01 16.15 0.29
C SER A 11 1.51 14.93 1.06
N PRO A 12 0.45 15.06 1.88
CA PRO A 12 -0.16 13.90 2.52
C PRO A 12 -0.78 12.99 1.45
N MET A 13 -0.54 11.69 1.60
CA MET A 13 -1.12 10.65 0.76
C MET A 13 -2.65 10.69 0.90
N ARG A 14 -3.35 11.17 -0.13
CA ARG A 14 -4.81 11.24 -0.15
C ARG A 14 -5.36 9.90 -0.66
N PHE A 15 -5.87 9.07 0.25
CA PHE A 15 -6.67 7.90 -0.13
C PHE A 15 -8.04 8.38 -0.61
N VAL A 16 -8.33 8.20 -1.89
CA VAL A 16 -9.68 8.41 -2.44
C VAL A 16 -10.26 7.02 -2.66
N ALA A 17 -11.24 6.64 -1.83
CA ALA A 17 -12.03 5.44 -2.07
C ALA A 17 -12.86 5.64 -3.35
N ALA A 18 -12.68 4.76 -4.34
CA ALA A 18 -13.52 4.75 -5.52
C ALA A 18 -14.91 4.18 -5.14
N PRO A 19 -16.03 4.80 -5.56
CA PRO A 19 -17.35 4.23 -5.33
C PRO A 19 -17.47 2.92 -6.11
N ALA A 20 -17.99 1.89 -5.43
CA ALA A 20 -18.31 0.61 -6.03
C ALA A 20 -19.53 0.73 -6.96
N THR A 21 -19.56 -0.15 -7.96
CA THR A 21 -20.61 -0.40 -8.97
C THR A 21 -20.66 0.55 -10.16
N ASN A 22 -20.20 0.05 -11.32
CA ASN A 22 -20.63 0.59 -12.61
C ASN A 22 -21.01 -0.57 -13.54
N THR A 23 -22.30 -0.88 -13.56
CA THR A 23 -22.98 -1.52 -14.69
C THR A 23 -23.20 -0.46 -15.77
N ARG A 24 -22.50 -0.54 -16.90
CA ARG A 24 -22.68 0.38 -18.05
C ARG A 24 -23.95 0.03 -18.86
N PRO A 25 -24.52 0.95 -19.68
CA PRO A 25 -25.70 1.75 -19.30
C PRO A 25 -26.82 1.78 -20.38
N MET A 26 -27.95 2.44 -20.09
CA MET A 26 -28.86 3.03 -21.10
C MET A 26 -28.80 4.57 -20.97
N PRO A 27 -28.87 5.34 -22.07
CA PRO A 27 -28.84 6.80 -22.00
C PRO A 27 -30.27 7.35 -21.88
N ASP A 28 -30.53 8.25 -20.92
CA ASP A 28 -30.91 9.64 -21.23
C ASP A 28 -31.06 10.50 -19.95
N THR A 29 -30.73 11.79 -20.11
CA THR A 29 -31.32 12.98 -19.48
C THR A 29 -30.79 13.44 -18.10
N THR A 30 -29.85 14.40 -18.22
CA THR A 30 -29.63 15.63 -17.43
C THR A 30 -29.79 15.59 -15.90
N ALA A 31 -28.65 15.53 -15.21
CA ALA A 31 -28.48 15.98 -13.83
C ALA A 31 -27.19 16.84 -13.75
N PRO A 32 -27.09 17.81 -12.82
CA PRO A 32 -26.06 18.84 -12.88
C PRO A 32 -24.67 18.23 -12.86
N THR A 33 -23.88 18.57 -13.88
CA THR A 33 -22.45 18.26 -13.97
C THR A 33 -21.75 18.90 -12.78
N THR A 34 -21.66 18.16 -11.68
CA THR A 34 -20.67 18.46 -10.64
C THR A 34 -19.36 18.22 -11.35
N GLU A 35 -18.63 19.30 -11.67
CA GLU A 35 -17.27 19.23 -12.17
C GLU A 35 -16.39 18.54 -11.12
N SER A 36 -16.42 17.22 -11.13
CA SER A 36 -15.47 16.37 -10.46
C SER A 36 -14.14 16.69 -11.11
N SER A 37 -13.30 17.49 -10.40
CA SER A 37 -11.95 17.80 -10.83
C SER A 37 -11.31 16.50 -11.30
N GLU A 38 -11.02 16.37 -12.60
CA GLU A 38 -10.31 15.21 -13.10
C GLU A 38 -9.02 15.13 -12.29
N ALA A 39 -8.91 14.11 -11.43
CA ALA A 39 -7.71 13.88 -10.67
C ALA A 39 -6.63 13.49 -11.68
N ASN A 40 -5.91 14.50 -12.17
CA ASN A 40 -4.84 14.31 -13.14
C ASN A 40 -3.73 13.54 -12.42
N VAL A 41 -3.63 12.25 -12.72
CA VAL A 41 -2.62 11.34 -12.18
C VAL A 41 -1.75 10.85 -13.30
N ASP A 42 -0.46 10.70 -13.02
CA ASP A 42 0.53 10.27 -14.01
C ASP A 42 0.54 8.73 -14.14
N ALA A 43 0.00 8.01 -13.14
CA ALA A 43 -0.15 6.56 -13.16
C ALA A 43 -1.32 6.07 -12.28
N VAL A 44 -1.91 4.95 -12.67
CA VAL A 44 -2.90 4.21 -11.87
C VAL A 44 -2.36 2.81 -11.57
N VAL A 45 -2.36 2.41 -10.30
CA VAL A 45 -2.00 1.08 -9.84
C VAL A 45 -3.26 0.34 -9.42
N ILE A 46 -3.48 -0.84 -9.99
CA ILE A 46 -4.62 -1.69 -9.66
C ILE A 46 -4.16 -2.76 -8.66
N GLY A 47 -4.76 -2.74 -7.47
CA GLY A 47 -4.46 -3.57 -6.31
C GLY A 47 -3.58 -2.86 -5.28
N ALA A 48 -4.04 -2.79 -4.03
CA ALA A 48 -3.28 -2.31 -2.87
C ALA A 48 -2.69 -3.45 -2.03
N GLY A 49 -2.24 -4.52 -2.70
CA GLY A 49 -1.39 -5.54 -2.08
C GLY A 49 0.05 -5.06 -1.90
N MET A 50 0.91 -5.91 -1.32
CA MET A 50 2.33 -5.57 -1.08
C MET A 50 3.04 -5.07 -2.34
N THR A 51 2.88 -5.74 -3.48
CA THR A 51 3.49 -5.35 -4.75
C THR A 51 2.93 -4.04 -5.31
N GLY A 52 1.60 -3.86 -5.27
CA GLY A 52 0.97 -2.63 -5.75
C GLY A 52 1.36 -1.40 -4.92
N LEU A 53 1.38 -1.54 -3.59
CA LEU A 53 1.86 -0.48 -2.70
C LEU A 53 3.34 -0.16 -2.93
N MET A 54 4.18 -1.17 -3.17
CA MET A 54 5.58 -0.95 -3.52
C MET A 54 5.77 -0.24 -4.87
N ALA A 55 4.96 -0.57 -5.87
CA ALA A 55 4.97 0.10 -7.16
C ALA A 55 4.55 1.57 -7.02
N ALA A 56 3.44 1.83 -6.30
CA ALA A 56 2.95 3.18 -6.05
C ALA A 56 3.96 4.02 -5.26
N TRP A 57 4.58 3.45 -4.22
CA TRP A 57 5.63 4.09 -3.45
C TRP A 57 6.84 4.45 -4.32
N THR A 58 7.27 3.53 -5.17
CA THR A 58 8.41 3.74 -6.08
C THR A 58 8.13 4.88 -7.07
N LEU A 59 6.95 4.88 -7.69
CA LEU A 59 6.54 5.94 -8.63
C LEU A 59 6.39 7.30 -7.93
N THR A 60 5.85 7.31 -6.72
CA THR A 60 5.74 8.54 -5.91
C THR A 60 7.12 9.13 -5.62
N ARG A 61 8.12 8.29 -5.31
CA ARG A 61 9.51 8.74 -5.11
C ARG A 61 10.19 9.28 -6.37
N LEU A 62 9.68 8.91 -7.55
CA LEU A 62 10.08 9.48 -8.83
C LEU A 62 9.30 10.77 -9.18
N GLY A 63 8.54 11.31 -8.23
CA GLY A 63 7.78 12.56 -8.39
C GLY A 63 6.47 12.41 -9.17
N LYS A 64 5.96 11.18 -9.32
CA LYS A 64 4.69 10.92 -10.03
C LYS A 64 3.50 11.01 -9.09
N ARG A 65 2.40 11.56 -9.58
CA ARG A 65 1.07 11.51 -8.93
C ARG A 65 0.44 10.15 -9.26
N VAL A 66 0.19 9.34 -8.24
CA VAL A 66 -0.26 7.95 -8.42
C VAL A 66 -1.62 7.76 -7.74
N CYS A 67 -2.56 7.16 -8.45
CA CYS A 67 -3.80 6.63 -7.87
C CYS A 67 -3.66 5.12 -7.65
N VAL A 68 -4.08 4.61 -6.49
CA VAL A 68 -4.14 3.17 -6.20
C VAL A 68 -5.58 2.77 -6.02
N LEU A 69 -6.04 1.77 -6.77
CA LEU A 69 -7.39 1.23 -6.69
C LEU A 69 -7.34 -0.14 -6.03
N GLU A 70 -8.15 -0.38 -5.01
CA GLU A 70 -8.28 -1.67 -4.34
C GLU A 70 -9.74 -2.08 -4.28
N SER A 71 -10.00 -3.36 -4.54
CA SER A 71 -11.33 -3.96 -4.48
C SER A 71 -11.85 -4.15 -3.06
N LYS A 72 -10.95 -4.40 -2.11
CA LYS A 72 -11.26 -4.63 -0.69
C LYS A 72 -11.36 -3.31 0.07
N SER A 73 -12.02 -3.37 1.22
CA SER A 73 -12.14 -2.23 2.15
C SER A 73 -10.83 -1.85 2.85
N ARG A 74 -9.76 -2.62 2.67
CA ARG A 74 -8.44 -2.38 3.28
C ARG A 74 -7.30 -2.68 2.32
N PRO A 75 -6.17 -1.96 2.43
CA PRO A 75 -4.92 -2.34 1.78
C PRO A 75 -4.27 -3.56 2.46
N GLY A 76 -3.18 -4.04 1.88
CA GLY A 76 -2.35 -5.15 2.37
C GLY A 76 -2.50 -6.45 1.58
N GLY A 77 -3.61 -6.61 0.84
CA GLY A 77 -3.86 -7.82 0.05
C GLY A 77 -3.92 -9.08 0.94
N LEU A 78 -2.99 -10.02 0.71
CA LEU A 78 -2.85 -11.23 1.52
C LEU A 78 -2.26 -10.97 2.91
N VAL A 79 -1.51 -9.88 3.08
CA VAL A 79 -0.97 -9.51 4.40
C VAL A 79 -2.14 -9.03 5.24
N ALA A 80 -2.46 -9.80 6.27
CA ALA A 80 -3.57 -9.52 7.16
C ALA A 80 -3.42 -10.33 8.44
N THR A 81 -3.57 -9.62 9.55
CA THR A 81 -3.51 -10.17 10.89
C THR A 81 -4.84 -9.91 11.56
N THR A 82 -5.41 -10.92 12.23
CA THR A 82 -6.57 -10.74 13.09
C THR A 82 -6.28 -11.19 14.51
N HIS A 83 -6.87 -10.49 15.47
CA HIS A 83 -6.81 -10.89 16.87
C HIS A 83 -8.12 -11.61 17.22
N ARG A 84 -8.03 -12.84 17.72
CA ARG A 84 -9.19 -13.61 18.20
C ARG A 84 -8.79 -14.47 19.38
N ASP A 85 -9.59 -14.42 20.44
CA ASP A 85 -9.44 -15.26 21.65
C ASP A 85 -8.02 -15.23 22.27
N GLY A 86 -7.35 -14.08 22.20
CA GLY A 86 -5.97 -13.91 22.69
C GLY A 86 -4.88 -14.35 21.71
N PHE A 87 -5.24 -14.80 20.50
CA PHE A 87 -4.31 -15.21 19.46
C PHE A 87 -4.19 -14.17 18.35
N LEU A 88 -3.00 -14.12 17.75
CA LEU A 88 -2.68 -13.36 16.55
C LEU A 88 -2.71 -14.33 15.36
N LEU A 89 -3.70 -14.19 14.47
CA LEU A 89 -3.90 -15.08 13.33
C LEU A 89 -3.46 -14.37 12.05
N GLU A 90 -2.43 -14.89 11.41
CA GLU A 90 -1.98 -14.47 10.10
C GLU A 90 -2.78 -15.18 9.01
N HIS A 91 -3.41 -14.42 8.12
CA HIS A 91 -4.17 -14.96 6.99
C HIS A 91 -3.31 -15.19 5.74
N GLY A 92 -2.05 -14.75 5.78
CA GLY A 92 -1.14 -14.76 4.64
C GLY A 92 0.29 -15.11 5.07
N PRO A 93 1.30 -14.63 4.34
CA PRO A 93 2.69 -14.93 4.66
C PRO A 93 3.08 -14.37 6.04
N CYS A 94 3.40 -15.26 6.98
CA CYS A 94 3.72 -14.87 8.37
C CYS A 94 5.18 -14.43 8.57
N THR A 95 6.10 -14.86 7.71
CA THR A 95 7.54 -14.62 7.88
C THR A 95 8.18 -14.21 6.57
N ILE A 96 9.02 -13.17 6.61
CA ILE A 96 9.79 -12.69 5.46
C ILE A 96 11.27 -12.93 5.72
N LEU A 97 11.98 -13.44 4.71
CA LEU A 97 13.44 -13.54 4.76
C LEU A 97 14.07 -12.18 4.43
N ALA A 98 14.38 -11.39 5.46
CA ALA A 98 14.91 -10.03 5.36
C ALA A 98 16.40 -9.94 4.94
N LYS A 99 16.82 -10.72 3.94
CA LYS A 99 18.21 -10.73 3.44
C LYS A 99 18.49 -9.66 2.39
N SER A 100 17.45 -9.16 1.72
CA SER A 100 17.61 -8.19 0.63
C SER A 100 17.97 -6.79 1.17
N PRO A 101 19.03 -6.13 0.65
CA PRO A 101 19.33 -4.73 0.98
C PRO A 101 18.19 -3.78 0.63
N ALA A 102 17.42 -4.05 -0.43
CA ALA A 102 16.26 -3.25 -0.80
C ALA A 102 15.15 -3.35 0.25
N PHE A 103 14.95 -4.54 0.83
CA PHE A 103 13.98 -4.74 1.90
C PHE A 103 14.41 -4.04 3.19
N ARG A 104 15.70 -4.07 3.55
CA ARG A 104 16.20 -3.31 4.72
C ARG A 104 15.97 -1.81 4.57
N ARG A 105 16.29 -1.25 3.41
CA ARG A 105 16.00 0.16 3.11
C ARG A 105 14.51 0.46 3.23
N LEU A 106 13.65 -0.44 2.74
CA LEU A 106 12.20 -0.28 2.90
C LEU A 106 11.80 -0.24 4.38
N LEU A 107 12.37 -1.11 5.23
CA LEU A 107 12.11 -1.09 6.68
C LEU A 107 12.60 0.21 7.34
N GLU A 108 13.73 0.76 6.90
CA GLU A 108 14.22 2.07 7.37
C GLU A 108 13.28 3.22 6.98
N TYR A 109 12.59 3.10 5.84
CA TYR A 109 11.59 4.08 5.39
C TYR A 109 10.22 3.89 6.03
N ALA A 110 9.85 2.64 6.34
CA ALA A 110 8.58 2.32 6.97
C ALA A 110 8.65 2.69 8.45
N SER A 111 7.94 3.76 8.84
CA SER A 111 7.64 4.27 10.20
C SER A 111 8.56 3.84 11.36
N GLN A 112 8.97 4.80 12.20
CA GLN A 112 9.78 4.54 13.40
C GLN A 112 9.13 3.58 14.41
N ASP A 113 7.81 3.36 14.31
CA ASP A 113 7.03 2.48 15.20
C ASP A 113 7.03 1.00 14.77
N LEU A 114 7.90 0.59 13.85
CA LEU A 114 7.97 -0.80 13.39
C LEU A 114 8.71 -1.69 14.40
N GLU A 115 7.99 -2.63 15.01
CA GLU A 115 8.59 -3.69 15.81
C GLU A 115 9.01 -4.88 14.93
N ILE A 116 10.30 -5.20 14.91
CA ILE A 116 10.84 -6.36 14.20
C ILE A 116 10.99 -7.52 15.19
N VAL A 117 10.07 -8.46 15.14
CA VAL A 117 10.15 -9.71 15.92
C VAL A 117 10.88 -10.77 15.09
N THR A 118 11.96 -11.31 15.62
CA THR A 118 12.68 -12.42 14.99
C THR A 118 12.07 -13.75 15.42
N ALA A 119 12.09 -14.74 14.51
CA ALA A 119 11.56 -16.07 14.81
C ALA A 119 12.31 -16.69 16.00
N ASP A 120 11.54 -17.22 16.96
CA ASP A 120 12.11 -17.85 18.17
C ASP A 120 13.09 -18.98 17.76
N PRO A 121 14.35 -18.93 18.20
CA PRO A 121 15.34 -19.97 17.92
C PRO A 121 14.87 -21.39 18.31
N ARG A 122 14.00 -21.51 19.32
CA ARG A 122 13.43 -22.78 19.81
C ARG A 122 12.49 -23.44 18.81
N ALA A 123 11.92 -22.67 17.87
CA ALA A 123 11.04 -23.21 16.84
C ALA A 123 11.76 -24.20 15.89
N LYS A 124 13.10 -24.16 15.83
CA LYS A 124 13.91 -25.12 15.05
C LYS A 124 13.87 -26.57 15.57
N ALA A 125 13.34 -26.79 16.78
CA ALA A 125 13.37 -28.09 17.45
C ALA A 125 12.14 -28.98 17.19
N ARG A 126 11.16 -28.54 16.40
CA ARG A 126 9.96 -29.33 16.07
C ARG A 126 10.12 -29.94 14.68
N ARG A 127 10.59 -31.20 14.64
CA ARG A 127 10.55 -32.08 13.46
C ARG A 127 9.46 -33.11 13.64
#